data_AF-A0AAD2CQD9-F1
#
_entry.id   AF-A0AAD2CQD9-F1
#
_cell.length_a   1.000
_cell.length_b   1.000
_cell.length_c   1.000
_cell.angle_alpha   90.00
_cell.angle_beta   90.00
_cell.angle_gamma   90.00
#
_symmetry.space_group_name_H-M   'P 1'
#
loop_
_entity.id
_entity.type
_entity.pdbx_description
1 polymer ?
#
loop_
_entity_poly.entity_id
_entity_poly.type
_entity_poly.pdbx_seq_one_letter_code
_entity_poly.pdbx_strand_id
1 'polypeptide(L)'
;MEARSALHILNAPSTKSLKYAIRSGLIKNCPITEEAINHAEAIFGPDASTLKGKSTRPTPKKTYDDFFSPPEELYQHNRSITVCIDHMEIENAKFLTCIDTTVRYRSCIPCRTSRLNLDKIFRHYNKAGFHVKTIKCDRAFIPLTDDMLDDMGVTIDPTAAGDHEPTAERNNRTLKERVRVALARLPYKVVRKVITECLGRRAAELLNVFPQKDSISSHFSPQQLIDSVNINYKSDMVAELGQYVHAIGTDSNNLMEPQSIEAIYIEPTKGQRTGHRVLNLNTKKMISRPKVVVLPVTDQVIQRVEAWAAAKGVTSMKFFDKKRDLDTFQDGNQIAGVDDTEQGYLEEAFDQDYEPEEEDERDFNLRGQFDDIDDSKRNELLADADNDVDDMPELTVRFQ
;
A
#
# COMPACT_ATOMS: atom_id res chain seq x y z
N MET A 1 -18.24 10.57 -21.05
CA MET A 1 -17.20 10.98 -22.02
C MET A 1 -17.28 12.48 -22.33
N GLU A 2 -18.47 13.00 -22.61
CA GLU A 2 -18.69 14.42 -22.99
C GLU A 2 -18.20 15.42 -21.94
N ALA A 3 -18.41 15.17 -20.65
CA ALA A 3 -17.90 16.04 -19.57
C ALA A 3 -16.36 16.18 -19.57
N ARG A 4 -15.62 15.11 -19.89
CA ARG A 4 -14.15 15.16 -20.01
C ARG A 4 -13.70 15.92 -21.26
N SER A 5 -14.41 15.70 -22.38
CA SER A 5 -14.16 16.45 -23.61
C SER A 5 -14.39 17.95 -23.40
N ALA A 6 -15.50 18.33 -22.79
CA ALA A 6 -15.81 19.70 -22.44
C ALA A 6 -14.77 20.32 -21.49
N LEU A 7 -14.31 19.57 -20.48
CA LEU A 7 -13.21 20.01 -19.61
C LEU A 7 -11.97 20.37 -20.44
N HIS A 8 -11.56 19.51 -21.40
CA HIS A 8 -10.40 19.77 -22.25
C HIS A 8 -10.61 20.94 -23.22
N ILE A 9 -11.78 21.02 -23.86
CA ILE A 9 -12.16 22.11 -24.77
C ILE A 9 -12.11 23.47 -24.05
N LEU A 10 -12.57 23.51 -22.79
CA LEU A 10 -12.56 24.71 -21.96
C LEU A 10 -11.19 24.99 -21.32
N ASN A 11 -10.12 24.33 -21.77
CA ASN A 11 -8.75 24.48 -21.28
C ASN A 11 -8.55 24.04 -19.81
N ALA A 12 -9.25 22.97 -19.43
CA ALA A 12 -9.15 22.26 -18.16
C ALA A 12 -9.30 23.14 -16.90
N PRO A 13 -10.35 23.96 -16.76
CA PRO A 13 -10.59 24.75 -15.55
C PRO A 13 -10.69 23.86 -14.30
N SER A 14 -10.59 24.45 -13.11
CA SER A 14 -10.83 23.68 -11.88
C SER A 14 -12.25 23.08 -11.89
N THR A 15 -12.45 21.91 -11.29
CA THR A 15 -13.77 21.27 -11.22
C THR A 15 -14.79 22.19 -10.54
N LYS A 16 -14.38 22.93 -9.50
CA LYS A 16 -15.21 23.94 -8.83
C LYS A 16 -15.62 25.07 -9.78
N SER A 17 -14.69 25.61 -10.56
CA SER A 17 -14.95 26.66 -11.55
C SER A 17 -15.86 26.17 -12.67
N LEU A 18 -15.67 24.95 -13.15
CA LEU A 18 -16.51 24.37 -14.21
C LEU A 18 -17.94 24.14 -13.72
N LYS A 19 -18.12 23.58 -12.52
CA LYS A 19 -19.43 23.41 -11.88
C LYS A 19 -20.13 24.76 -11.65
N TYR A 20 -19.38 25.78 -11.21
CA TYR A 20 -19.91 27.13 -11.07
C TYR A 20 -20.38 27.69 -12.41
N ALA A 21 -19.56 27.60 -13.47
CA ALA A 21 -19.90 28.12 -14.79
C ALA A 21 -21.17 27.48 -15.38
N ILE A 22 -21.40 26.19 -15.12
CA ILE A 22 -22.61 25.49 -15.54
C ILE A 22 -23.82 25.93 -14.71
N ARG A 23 -23.71 25.94 -13.38
CA ARG A 23 -24.79 26.39 -12.48
C ARG A 23 -25.23 27.82 -12.74
N SER A 24 -24.28 28.71 -13.02
CA SER A 24 -24.53 30.11 -13.32
C SER A 24 -24.94 30.37 -14.78
N GLY A 25 -25.04 29.33 -15.62
CA GLY A 25 -25.43 29.47 -17.02
C GLY A 25 -24.46 30.31 -17.87
N LEU A 26 -23.19 30.40 -17.48
CA LEU A 26 -22.19 31.21 -18.18
C LEU A 26 -21.88 30.68 -19.59
N ILE A 27 -22.11 29.39 -19.83
CA ILE A 27 -21.87 28.72 -21.10
C ILE A 27 -23.21 28.39 -21.75
N LYS A 28 -23.58 29.15 -22.79
CA LYS A 28 -24.80 28.90 -23.57
C LYS A 28 -24.70 27.56 -24.31
N ASN A 29 -25.81 26.83 -24.37
CA ASN A 29 -25.93 25.53 -25.05
C ASN A 29 -24.89 24.49 -24.59
N CYS A 30 -24.53 24.51 -23.30
CA CYS A 30 -23.62 23.52 -22.75
C CYS A 30 -24.34 22.16 -22.66
N PRO A 31 -23.85 21.10 -23.33
CA PRO A 31 -24.51 19.80 -23.32
C PRO A 31 -24.25 19.00 -22.04
N ILE A 32 -23.44 19.53 -21.11
CA ILE A 32 -23.00 18.82 -19.92
C ILE A 32 -23.67 19.37 -18.66
N THR A 33 -24.03 18.48 -17.75
CA THR A 33 -24.59 18.81 -16.44
C THR A 33 -23.53 18.67 -15.34
N GLU A 34 -23.79 19.24 -14.16
CA GLU A 34 -22.93 19.06 -12.98
C GLU A 34 -22.85 17.57 -12.57
N GLU A 35 -23.95 16.84 -12.67
CA GLU A 35 -24.00 15.40 -12.43
C GLU A 35 -23.07 14.64 -13.39
N ALA A 36 -23.05 15.01 -14.67
CA ALA A 36 -22.15 14.41 -15.65
C ALA A 36 -20.67 14.64 -15.30
N ILE A 37 -20.33 15.77 -14.67
CA ILE A 37 -18.98 16.03 -14.14
C ILE A 37 -18.69 15.12 -12.95
N ASN A 38 -19.61 15.00 -12.00
CA ASN A 38 -19.45 14.12 -10.83
C ASN A 38 -19.26 12.66 -11.26
N HIS A 39 -20.08 12.18 -12.19
CA HIS A 39 -19.95 10.84 -12.74
C HIS A 39 -18.64 10.66 -13.49
N ALA A 40 -18.20 11.64 -14.28
CA ALA A 40 -16.92 11.57 -14.96
C ALA A 40 -15.74 11.51 -13.98
N GLU A 41 -15.79 12.27 -12.88
CA GLU A 41 -14.76 12.24 -11.84
C GLU A 41 -14.78 10.91 -11.06
N ALA A 42 -15.95 10.37 -10.75
CA ALA A 42 -16.08 9.06 -10.09
C ALA A 42 -15.58 7.90 -10.97
N ILE A 43 -15.93 7.91 -12.27
CA ILE A 43 -15.56 6.82 -13.20
C ILE A 43 -14.09 6.90 -13.59
N PHE A 44 -13.61 8.09 -13.95
CA PHE A 44 -12.30 8.24 -14.58
C PHE A 44 -11.24 8.83 -13.66
N GLY A 45 -11.62 9.26 -12.46
CA GLY A 45 -10.75 9.97 -11.56
C GLY A 45 -10.29 11.33 -12.10
N PRO A 46 -9.33 11.97 -11.40
CA PRO A 46 -8.76 13.24 -11.81
C PRO A 46 -8.10 13.14 -13.20
N ASP A 47 -8.16 14.25 -13.94
CA ASP A 47 -7.63 14.31 -15.30
C ASP A 47 -6.10 14.32 -15.32
N ALA A 48 -5.51 13.42 -16.09
CA ALA A 48 -4.06 13.23 -16.19
C ALA A 48 -3.33 14.46 -16.76
N SER A 49 -3.92 15.16 -17.73
CA SER A 49 -3.33 16.37 -18.35
C SER A 49 -3.31 17.52 -17.34
N THR A 50 -4.38 17.67 -16.58
CA THR A 50 -4.49 18.63 -15.48
C THR A 50 -3.46 18.34 -14.39
N LEU A 51 -3.27 17.07 -14.02
CA LEU A 51 -2.23 16.69 -13.06
C LEU A 51 -0.82 17.03 -13.56
N LYS A 52 -0.52 16.79 -14.84
CA LYS A 52 0.79 17.13 -15.43
C LYS A 52 1.04 18.64 -15.50
N GLY A 53 0.01 19.43 -15.80
CA GLY A 53 0.15 20.87 -16.04
C GLY A 53 -0.03 21.77 -14.82
N LYS A 54 -0.78 21.33 -13.79
CA LYS A 54 -1.21 22.20 -12.67
C LYS A 54 -0.79 21.70 -11.28
N SER A 55 -0.16 20.53 -11.16
CA SER A 55 0.17 19.96 -9.85
C SER A 55 1.40 20.60 -9.22
N THR A 56 1.20 21.37 -8.15
CA THR A 56 2.30 21.93 -7.39
C THR A 56 2.92 20.94 -6.42
N ARG A 57 4.20 21.14 -6.10
CA ARG A 57 4.87 20.41 -5.02
C ARG A 57 4.16 20.71 -3.69
N PRO A 58 3.73 19.67 -2.94
CA PRO A 58 3.14 19.89 -1.63
C PRO A 58 4.19 20.45 -0.66
N THR A 59 3.75 21.40 0.17
CA THR A 59 4.54 21.89 1.30
C THR A 59 4.71 20.75 2.32
N PRO A 60 5.94 20.50 2.80
CA PRO A 60 6.18 19.44 3.78
C PRO A 60 5.40 19.78 5.07
N LYS A 61 4.49 18.89 5.47
CA LYS A 61 3.82 18.99 6.76
C LYS A 61 4.76 18.52 7.87
N LYS A 62 4.67 19.15 9.05
CA LYS A 62 5.37 18.68 10.24
C LYS A 62 4.74 17.35 10.66
N THR A 63 5.54 16.29 10.67
CA THR A 63 5.12 14.97 11.18
C THR A 63 5.22 15.00 12.70
N TYR A 64 4.18 14.53 13.38
CA TYR A 64 4.24 14.19 14.79
C TYR A 64 4.56 12.70 14.90
N ASP A 65 5.51 12.34 15.76
CA ASP A 65 5.84 10.95 15.98
C ASP A 65 4.82 10.34 16.96
N ASP A 66 3.84 9.61 16.44
CA ASP A 66 2.90 8.81 17.24
C ASP A 66 3.59 7.50 17.65
N PHE A 67 4.55 7.60 18.57
CA PHE A 67 5.25 6.43 19.11
C PHE A 67 4.29 5.62 19.98
N PHE A 68 4.15 4.33 19.65
CA PHE A 68 3.49 3.35 20.49
C PHE A 68 4.52 2.75 21.45
N SER A 69 4.31 2.89 22.76
CA SER A 69 5.13 2.21 23.77
C SER A 69 4.39 0.98 24.26
N PRO A 70 4.85 -0.24 23.92
CA PRO A 70 4.21 -1.45 24.42
C PRO A 70 4.43 -1.58 25.94
N PRO A 71 3.50 -2.20 26.69
CA PRO A 71 3.65 -2.43 28.13
C PRO A 71 4.91 -3.24 28.45
N GLU A 72 5.69 -2.81 29.46
CA GLU A 72 6.97 -3.44 29.81
C GLU A 72 6.80 -4.90 30.25
N GLU A 73 5.63 -5.24 30.82
CA GLU A 73 5.26 -6.58 31.26
C GLU A 73 5.36 -7.61 30.13
N LEU A 74 5.07 -7.20 28.88
CA LEU A 74 5.18 -8.07 27.71
C LEU A 74 6.62 -8.49 27.44
N TYR A 75 7.61 -7.71 27.87
CA TYR A 75 9.02 -7.98 27.64
C TYR A 75 9.66 -8.81 28.74
N GLN A 76 9.25 -8.66 30.00
CA GLN A 76 9.94 -9.20 31.18
C GLN A 76 10.33 -10.69 31.05
N HIS A 77 9.47 -11.51 30.46
CA HIS A 77 9.70 -12.94 30.27
C HIS A 77 9.86 -13.38 28.81
N ASN A 78 9.66 -12.48 27.84
CA ASN A 78 9.57 -12.82 26.43
C ASN A 78 10.68 -12.23 25.55
N ARG A 79 11.73 -11.62 26.15
CA ARG A 79 12.83 -11.01 25.36
C ARG A 79 13.59 -12.04 24.52
N SER A 80 13.67 -13.29 24.95
CA SER A 80 14.36 -14.34 24.20
C SER A 80 13.40 -15.00 23.22
N ILE A 81 13.65 -14.88 21.92
CA ILE A 81 12.75 -15.40 20.89
C ILE A 81 13.41 -16.51 20.08
N THR A 82 12.57 -17.44 19.62
CA THR A 82 12.92 -18.45 18.62
C THR A 82 12.33 -18.01 17.28
N VAL A 83 13.14 -18.08 16.23
CA VAL A 83 12.69 -17.76 14.86
C VAL A 83 12.72 -19.01 14.01
N CYS A 84 11.67 -19.22 13.21
CA CYS A 84 11.61 -20.25 12.19
C CYS A 84 11.88 -19.60 10.84
N ILE A 85 12.89 -20.08 10.10
CA ILE A 85 13.26 -19.55 8.79
C ILE A 85 13.12 -20.60 7.69
N ASP A 86 12.73 -20.16 6.49
CA ASP A 86 12.73 -21.00 5.30
C ASP A 86 12.97 -20.17 4.03
N HIS A 87 13.29 -20.86 2.93
CA HIS A 87 13.34 -20.27 1.60
C HIS A 87 11.98 -20.42 0.91
N MET A 88 11.44 -19.29 0.47
CA MET A 88 10.21 -19.25 -0.32
C MET A 88 10.53 -18.75 -1.73
N GLU A 89 9.97 -19.41 -2.75
CA GLU A 89 10.04 -18.95 -4.14
C GLU A 89 8.63 -18.54 -4.61
N ILE A 90 8.54 -17.34 -5.18
CA ILE A 90 7.32 -16.83 -5.82
C ILE A 90 7.72 -16.37 -7.22
N GLU A 91 7.21 -17.07 -8.23
CA GLU A 91 7.43 -16.80 -9.66
C GLU A 91 8.90 -16.66 -10.05
N ASN A 92 9.40 -15.42 -10.04
CA ASN A 92 10.72 -15.00 -10.49
C ASN A 92 11.60 -14.47 -9.33
N ALA A 93 11.14 -14.60 -8.08
CA ALA A 93 11.79 -14.10 -6.88
C ALA A 93 11.94 -15.18 -5.80
N LYS A 94 13.09 -15.20 -5.15
CA LYS A 94 13.38 -16.04 -3.98
C LYS A 94 13.48 -15.16 -2.76
N PHE A 95 12.98 -15.65 -1.63
CA PHE A 95 12.90 -14.93 -0.37
C PHE A 95 13.45 -15.79 0.76
N LEU A 96 14.07 -15.14 1.73
CA LEU A 96 14.20 -15.66 3.07
C LEU A 96 12.97 -15.20 3.83
N THR A 97 12.19 -16.15 4.30
CA THR A 97 11.06 -15.89 5.19
C THR A 97 11.46 -16.22 6.62
N CYS A 98 10.90 -15.48 7.55
CA CYS A 98 11.11 -15.67 8.97
C CYS A 98 9.80 -15.40 9.68
N ILE A 99 9.49 -16.23 10.67
CA ILE A 99 8.41 -16.01 11.63
C ILE A 99 8.93 -16.35 13.01
N ASP A 100 8.74 -15.47 13.99
CA ASP A 100 9.04 -15.82 15.37
C ASP A 100 7.87 -16.54 16.05
N THR A 101 8.18 -17.31 17.09
CA THR A 101 7.20 -18.12 17.81
C THR A 101 6.47 -17.38 18.92
N THR A 102 6.88 -16.14 19.23
CA THR A 102 6.49 -15.42 20.45
C THR A 102 5.57 -14.25 20.12
N VAL A 103 6.06 -13.28 19.37
CA VAL A 103 5.34 -12.12 18.83
C VAL A 103 4.59 -12.46 17.53
N ARG A 104 5.01 -13.53 16.82
CA ARG A 104 4.48 -13.91 15.49
C ARG A 104 4.74 -12.88 14.40
N TYR A 105 5.82 -12.11 14.52
CA TYR A 105 6.25 -11.15 13.51
C TYR A 105 6.82 -11.88 12.30
N ARG A 106 6.31 -11.53 11.11
CA ARG A 106 6.72 -12.12 9.84
C ARG A 106 7.68 -11.19 9.10
N SER A 107 8.77 -11.74 8.61
CA SER A 107 9.69 -11.06 7.70
C SER A 107 9.75 -11.81 6.38
N CYS A 108 9.74 -11.07 5.26
CA CYS A 108 9.91 -11.62 3.92
C CYS A 108 10.94 -10.76 3.17
N ILE A 109 12.15 -11.28 3.03
CA ILE A 109 13.31 -10.54 2.52
C ILE A 109 13.78 -11.20 1.22
N PRO A 110 13.82 -10.48 0.09
CA PRO A 110 14.39 -11.00 -1.15
C PRO A 110 15.82 -11.53 -0.94
N CYS A 111 16.07 -12.75 -1.40
CA CYS A 111 17.36 -13.42 -1.25
C CYS A 111 18.45 -12.70 -2.05
N ARG A 112 19.49 -12.25 -1.33
CA ARG A 112 20.79 -11.89 -1.91
C ARG A 112 21.84 -12.89 -1.42
N THR A 113 22.09 -12.88 -0.10
CA THR A 113 22.87 -13.88 0.65
C THR A 113 22.19 -14.12 2.00
N SER A 114 22.29 -15.34 2.54
CA SER A 114 21.65 -15.73 3.81
C SER A 114 22.13 -14.89 5.00
N ARG A 115 23.46 -14.68 5.14
CA ARG A 115 24.07 -13.89 6.23
C ARG A 115 23.51 -12.46 6.33
N LEU A 116 23.48 -11.73 5.21
CA LEU A 116 23.03 -10.33 5.20
C LEU A 116 21.54 -10.18 5.53
N ASN A 117 20.75 -11.22 5.27
CA ASN A 117 19.33 -11.21 5.57
C ASN A 117 19.09 -11.51 7.06
N LEU A 118 19.83 -12.46 7.65
CA LEU A 118 19.74 -12.75 9.09
C LEU A 118 20.18 -11.57 9.96
N ASP A 119 21.30 -10.91 9.61
CA ASP A 119 21.77 -9.71 10.33
C ASP A 119 20.72 -8.58 10.32
N LYS A 120 19.98 -8.40 9.22
CA LYS A 120 18.88 -7.42 9.18
C LYS A 120 17.73 -7.80 10.11
N ILE A 121 17.32 -9.06 10.11
CA ILE A 121 16.26 -9.56 10.99
C ILE A 121 16.67 -9.36 12.45
N PHE A 122 17.91 -9.70 12.81
CA PHE A 122 18.37 -9.62 14.19
C PHE A 122 18.48 -8.18 14.67
N ARG A 123 19.02 -7.28 13.85
CA ARG A 123 19.04 -5.85 14.16
C ARG A 123 17.65 -5.26 14.33
N HIS A 124 16.65 -5.82 13.64
CA HIS A 124 15.26 -5.40 13.79
C HIS A 124 14.73 -5.79 15.18
N TYR A 125 14.84 -7.06 15.55
CA TYR A 125 14.42 -7.52 16.88
C TYR A 125 15.20 -6.83 18.01
N ASN A 126 16.52 -6.68 17.87
CA ASN A 126 17.37 -6.05 18.89
C ASN A 126 16.97 -4.59 19.16
N LYS A 127 16.53 -3.84 18.13
CA LYS A 127 16.03 -2.47 18.31
C LYS A 127 14.72 -2.42 19.09
N ALA A 128 13.92 -3.47 18.99
CA ALA A 128 12.65 -3.63 19.70
C ALA A 128 12.80 -4.22 21.11
N GLY A 129 14.03 -4.53 21.55
CA GLY A 129 14.27 -5.16 22.85
C GLY A 129 14.10 -6.69 22.88
N PHE A 130 13.96 -7.34 21.72
CA PHE A 130 13.93 -8.80 21.58
C PHE A 130 15.27 -9.32 21.07
N HIS A 131 15.68 -10.50 21.56
CA HIS A 131 16.93 -11.15 21.23
C HIS A 131 16.66 -12.56 20.70
N VAL A 132 17.05 -12.79 19.46
CA VAL A 132 16.98 -14.12 18.85
C VAL A 132 18.01 -15.03 19.51
N LYS A 133 17.57 -16.14 20.10
CA LYS A 133 18.46 -17.15 20.71
C LYS A 133 18.56 -18.43 19.90
N THR A 134 17.46 -18.82 19.27
CA THR A 134 17.36 -20.07 18.53
C THR A 134 16.80 -19.81 17.14
N ILE A 135 17.44 -20.38 16.12
CA ILE A 135 16.90 -20.46 14.76
C ILE A 135 16.47 -21.91 14.51
N LYS A 136 15.18 -22.10 14.23
CA LYS A 136 14.67 -23.35 13.65
C LYS A 136 14.67 -23.24 12.14
N CYS A 137 15.25 -24.23 11.48
CA CYS A 137 15.35 -24.22 10.02
C CYS A 137 15.51 -25.63 9.45
N ASP A 138 15.17 -25.77 8.17
CA ASP A 138 15.49 -26.98 7.42
C ASP A 138 17.01 -27.15 7.25
N ARG A 139 17.45 -28.38 7.01
CA ARG A 139 18.88 -28.73 6.82
C ARG A 139 19.58 -27.98 5.68
N ALA A 140 18.83 -27.36 4.76
CA ALA A 140 19.37 -26.52 3.69
C ALA A 140 20.11 -25.26 4.20
N PHE A 141 19.91 -24.88 5.47
CA PHE A 141 20.55 -23.74 6.13
C PHE A 141 21.80 -24.12 6.94
N ILE A 142 22.15 -25.40 7.01
CA ILE A 142 23.36 -25.92 7.68
C ILE A 142 24.69 -25.35 7.10
N PRO A 143 24.80 -24.82 5.86
CA PRO A 143 26.01 -24.12 5.43
C PRO A 143 26.34 -22.81 6.18
N LEU A 144 25.52 -22.40 7.17
CA LEU A 144 25.89 -21.34 8.12
C LEU A 144 27.05 -21.87 8.98
N THR A 145 28.23 -21.26 8.89
CA THR A 145 29.42 -21.71 9.64
C THR A 145 29.23 -21.50 11.14
N ASP A 146 29.79 -22.40 11.95
CA ASP A 146 29.77 -22.28 13.42
C ASP A 146 30.31 -20.91 13.88
N ASP A 147 31.35 -20.40 13.22
CA ASP A 147 31.88 -19.05 13.44
C ASP A 147 30.81 -17.94 13.31
N MET A 148 29.89 -18.07 12.35
CA MET A 148 28.81 -17.08 12.17
C MET A 148 27.76 -17.15 13.27
N LEU A 149 27.53 -18.34 13.80
CA LEU A 149 26.54 -18.58 14.86
C LEU A 149 27.09 -18.12 16.21
N ASP A 150 28.36 -18.38 16.46
CA ASP A 150 29.09 -17.92 17.64
C ASP A 150 29.22 -16.38 17.65
N ASP A 151 29.55 -15.77 16.51
CA ASP A 151 29.56 -14.30 16.33
C ASP A 151 28.19 -13.67 16.67
N MET A 152 27.10 -14.36 16.33
CA MET A 152 25.74 -13.87 16.51
C MET A 152 25.13 -14.26 17.86
N GLY A 153 25.77 -15.17 18.61
CA GLY A 153 25.28 -15.71 19.87
C GLY A 153 23.99 -16.53 19.74
N VAL A 154 23.83 -17.26 18.64
CA VAL A 154 22.58 -17.97 18.30
C VAL A 154 22.83 -19.45 18.05
N THR A 155 21.92 -20.30 18.53
CA THR A 155 21.95 -21.74 18.27
C THR A 155 21.03 -22.09 17.09
N ILE A 156 21.51 -22.91 16.15
CA ILE A 156 20.66 -23.52 15.12
C ILE A 156 20.09 -24.83 15.65
N ASP A 157 18.78 -24.99 15.50
CA ASP A 157 18.03 -26.22 15.75
C ASP A 157 17.50 -26.74 14.40
N PRO A 158 18.27 -27.57 13.68
CA PRO A 158 17.87 -28.03 12.36
C PRO A 158 16.90 -29.20 12.47
N THR A 159 15.93 -29.26 11.55
CA THR A 159 15.03 -30.42 11.47
C THR A 159 15.76 -31.73 11.15
N ALA A 160 15.10 -32.85 11.45
CA ALA A 160 15.59 -34.17 11.09
C ALA A 160 15.74 -34.32 9.57
N ALA A 161 16.55 -35.28 9.15
CA ALA A 161 16.82 -35.49 7.73
C ALA A 161 15.55 -35.93 6.99
N GLY A 162 15.05 -35.08 6.08
CA GLY A 162 13.82 -35.32 5.32
C GLY A 162 12.59 -34.62 5.88
N ASP A 163 12.67 -34.03 7.08
CA ASP A 163 11.56 -33.32 7.71
C ASP A 163 11.66 -31.80 7.50
N HIS A 164 10.51 -31.15 7.45
CA HIS A 164 10.36 -29.70 7.31
C HIS A 164 9.97 -29.04 8.63
N GLU A 165 10.36 -27.79 8.85
CA GLU A 165 9.91 -27.00 10.00
C GLU A 165 8.47 -26.53 9.77
N PRO A 166 7.46 -27.11 10.46
CA PRO A 166 6.04 -26.92 10.12
C PRO A 166 5.59 -25.46 10.27
N THR A 167 6.17 -24.73 11.23
CA THR A 167 5.86 -23.31 11.45
C THR A 167 6.30 -22.45 10.26
N ALA A 168 7.50 -22.72 9.72
CA ALA A 168 8.03 -21.99 8.58
C ALA A 168 7.27 -22.32 7.30
N GLU A 169 6.91 -23.59 7.11
CA GLU A 169 6.10 -24.04 5.97
C GLU A 169 4.70 -23.40 5.96
N ARG A 170 4.00 -23.40 7.10
CA ARG A 170 2.69 -22.73 7.24
C ARG A 170 2.80 -21.24 6.93
N ASN A 171 3.85 -20.57 7.42
CA ASN A 171 4.10 -19.17 7.11
C ASN A 171 4.30 -18.92 5.61
N ASN A 172 5.04 -19.79 4.94
CA ASN A 172 5.24 -19.70 3.49
C ASN A 172 3.95 -19.91 2.71
N ARG A 173 3.09 -20.83 3.15
CA ARG A 173 1.75 -21.03 2.58
C ARG A 173 0.92 -19.75 2.67
N THR A 174 0.78 -19.15 3.85
CA THR A 174 0.03 -17.90 4.05
C THR A 174 0.60 -16.74 3.23
N LEU A 175 1.93 -16.58 3.18
CA LEU A 175 2.57 -15.53 2.37
C LEU A 175 2.30 -15.72 0.87
N LYS A 176 2.41 -16.95 0.35
CA LYS A 176 2.09 -17.27 -1.04
C LYS A 176 0.62 -17.00 -1.36
N GLU A 177 -0.30 -17.30 -0.44
CA GLU A 177 -1.73 -16.98 -0.61
C GLU A 177 -1.96 -15.48 -0.73
N ARG A 178 -1.43 -14.67 0.21
CA ARG A 178 -1.60 -13.21 0.16
C ARG A 178 -1.00 -12.60 -1.12
N VAL A 179 0.14 -13.10 -1.57
CA VAL A 179 0.75 -12.65 -2.84
C VAL A 179 -0.06 -13.12 -4.05
N ARG A 180 -0.61 -14.35 -4.04
CA ARG A 180 -1.53 -14.84 -5.08
C ARG A 180 -2.74 -13.94 -5.24
N VAL A 181 -3.41 -13.59 -4.15
CA VAL A 181 -4.58 -12.71 -4.18
C VAL A 181 -4.19 -11.31 -4.69
N ALA A 182 -3.06 -10.76 -4.25
CA ALA A 182 -2.59 -9.46 -4.72
C ALA A 182 -2.31 -9.47 -6.22
N LEU A 183 -1.63 -10.50 -6.74
CA LEU A 183 -1.36 -10.66 -8.17
C LEU A 183 -2.66 -10.80 -8.99
N ALA A 184 -3.65 -11.52 -8.48
CA ALA A 184 -4.95 -11.69 -9.15
C ALA A 184 -5.74 -10.39 -9.30
N ARG A 185 -5.54 -9.42 -8.40
CA ARG A 185 -6.14 -8.07 -8.52
C ARG A 185 -5.42 -7.17 -9.51
N LEU A 186 -4.16 -7.46 -9.85
CA LEU A 186 -3.40 -6.62 -10.76
C LEU A 186 -3.87 -6.82 -12.21
N PRO A 187 -3.92 -5.74 -13.01
CA PRO A 187 -4.33 -5.80 -14.41
C PRO A 187 -3.23 -6.35 -15.33
N TYR A 188 -2.11 -6.84 -14.80
CA TYR A 188 -0.93 -7.26 -15.56
C TYR A 188 -0.80 -8.78 -15.57
N LYS A 189 -0.62 -9.38 -16.74
CA LYS A 189 -0.38 -10.83 -16.88
C LYS A 189 1.01 -11.24 -16.41
N VAL A 190 1.96 -10.33 -16.46
CA VAL A 190 3.35 -10.56 -16.04
C VAL A 190 3.93 -9.29 -15.43
N VAL A 191 4.59 -9.43 -14.28
CA VAL A 191 5.30 -8.33 -13.61
C VAL A 191 6.79 -8.61 -13.49
N ARG A 192 7.57 -7.53 -13.41
CA ARG A 192 9.02 -7.60 -13.20
C ARG A 192 9.32 -8.10 -11.78
N LYS A 193 10.42 -8.86 -11.63
CA LYS A 193 10.94 -9.35 -10.34
C LYS A 193 10.90 -8.34 -9.19
N VAL A 194 11.23 -7.07 -9.45
CA VAL A 194 11.22 -6.01 -8.42
C VAL A 194 9.81 -5.80 -7.82
N ILE A 195 8.75 -5.93 -8.63
CA ILE A 195 7.37 -5.83 -8.16
C ILE A 195 7.04 -7.05 -7.31
N THR A 196 7.37 -8.26 -7.77
CA THR A 196 7.19 -9.52 -7.00
C THR A 196 7.94 -9.46 -5.66
N GLU A 197 9.17 -8.95 -5.64
CA GLU A 197 9.96 -8.73 -4.42
C GLU A 197 9.30 -7.75 -3.45
N CYS A 198 8.64 -6.72 -3.96
CA CYS A 198 7.91 -5.77 -3.12
C CYS A 198 6.57 -6.34 -2.65
N LEU A 199 5.89 -7.15 -3.47
CA LEU A 199 4.67 -7.86 -3.08
C LEU A 199 4.93 -8.81 -1.91
N GLY A 200 5.98 -9.63 -1.99
CA GLY A 200 6.34 -10.54 -0.90
C GLY A 200 6.63 -9.81 0.41
N ARG A 201 7.37 -8.70 0.35
CA ARG A 201 7.65 -7.85 1.53
C ARG A 201 6.36 -7.22 2.06
N ARG A 202 5.56 -6.62 1.18
CA ARG A 202 4.34 -5.90 1.56
C ARG A 202 3.29 -6.85 2.15
N ALA A 203 3.21 -8.08 1.67
CA ALA A 203 2.35 -9.10 2.23
C ALA A 203 2.73 -9.43 3.69
N ALA A 204 4.03 -9.61 3.98
CA ALA A 204 4.51 -9.82 5.35
C ALA A 204 4.22 -8.60 6.25
N GLU A 205 4.50 -7.39 5.76
CA GLU A 205 4.19 -6.16 6.50
C GLU A 205 2.71 -6.04 6.85
N LEU A 206 1.82 -6.29 5.87
CA LEU A 206 0.37 -6.20 6.07
C LEU A 206 -0.18 -7.28 7.00
N LEU A 207 0.43 -8.47 7.04
CA LEU A 207 0.07 -9.51 8.01
C LEU A 207 0.43 -9.11 9.45
N ASN A 208 1.51 -8.35 9.63
CA ASN A 208 1.94 -7.88 10.96
C ASN A 208 1.09 -6.76 11.54
N VAL A 209 0.17 -6.19 10.75
CA VAL A 209 -0.75 -5.12 11.15
C VAL A 209 -1.81 -5.63 12.12
N PHE A 210 -2.20 -6.88 11.97
CA PHE A 210 -3.28 -7.50 12.71
C PHE A 210 -2.73 -8.34 13.85
N PRO A 211 -3.34 -8.31 15.06
CA PRO A 211 -3.03 -9.24 16.13
C PRO A 211 -3.07 -10.69 15.62
N GLN A 212 -2.11 -11.49 16.08
CA GLN A 212 -2.01 -12.90 15.68
C GLN A 212 -2.45 -13.78 16.84
N LYS A 213 -3.17 -14.85 16.51
CA LYS A 213 -3.44 -15.94 17.46
C LYS A 213 -2.10 -16.49 17.97
N ASP A 214 -2.04 -16.82 19.26
CA ASP A 214 -0.85 -17.31 19.95
C ASP A 214 0.36 -16.36 19.90
N SER A 215 0.12 -15.06 19.79
CA SER A 215 1.11 -14.02 20.08
C SER A 215 1.14 -13.71 21.59
N ILE A 216 2.22 -13.11 22.07
CA ILE A 216 2.31 -12.58 23.45
C ILE A 216 1.21 -11.58 23.82
N SER A 217 0.53 -11.00 22.83
CA SER A 217 -0.60 -10.12 23.04
C SER A 217 -1.75 -10.47 22.09
N SER A 218 -2.95 -10.56 22.65
CA SER A 218 -4.21 -10.63 21.90
C SER A 218 -4.67 -9.28 21.36
N HIS A 219 -4.11 -8.18 21.88
CA HIS A 219 -4.57 -6.81 21.58
C HIS A 219 -3.59 -6.02 20.70
N PHE A 220 -2.29 -6.28 20.84
CA PHE A 220 -1.28 -5.57 20.07
C PHE A 220 -0.79 -6.40 18.89
N SER A 221 -0.66 -5.75 17.75
CA SER A 221 -0.16 -6.41 16.56
C SER A 221 1.36 -6.63 16.63
N PRO A 222 1.89 -7.63 15.89
CA PRO A 222 3.33 -7.81 15.79
C PRO A 222 4.07 -6.53 15.37
N GLN A 223 3.48 -5.73 14.48
CA GLN A 223 4.05 -4.46 14.05
C GLN A 223 4.13 -3.45 15.19
N GLN A 224 3.11 -3.35 16.05
CA GLN A 224 3.15 -2.46 17.21
C GLN A 224 4.23 -2.90 18.22
N LEU A 225 4.38 -4.20 18.43
CA LEU A 225 5.33 -4.77 19.39
C LEU A 225 6.80 -4.66 18.93
N ILE A 226 7.05 -4.77 17.62
CA ILE A 226 8.41 -4.74 17.05
C ILE A 226 8.78 -3.35 16.50
N ASP A 227 7.89 -2.70 15.74
CA ASP A 227 8.19 -1.43 15.08
C ASP A 227 7.82 -0.22 15.95
N SER A 228 7.05 -0.41 17.03
CA SER A 228 6.60 0.66 17.95
C SER A 228 5.88 1.82 17.25
N VAL A 229 5.19 1.50 16.14
CA VAL A 229 4.44 2.47 15.34
C VAL A 229 3.02 1.99 15.11
N ASN A 230 2.10 2.96 15.14
CA ASN A 230 0.74 2.78 14.65
C ASN A 230 0.67 3.09 13.16
N ILE A 231 -0.22 2.40 12.47
CA ILE A 231 -0.45 2.64 11.05
C ILE A 231 -1.34 3.86 10.89
N ASN A 232 -0.91 4.77 10.03
CA ASN A 232 -1.74 5.89 9.64
C ASN A 232 -2.35 5.59 8.27
N TYR A 233 -3.65 5.27 8.25
CA TYR A 233 -4.35 4.92 7.02
C TYR A 233 -4.21 5.99 5.93
N LYS A 234 -4.24 7.28 6.30
CA LYS A 234 -4.18 8.39 5.34
C LYS A 234 -2.81 8.55 4.68
N SER A 235 -1.71 8.12 5.33
CA SER A 235 -0.36 8.19 4.74
C SER A 235 0.12 6.84 4.19
N ASP A 236 -0.25 5.74 4.85
CA ASP A 236 0.34 4.42 4.60
C ASP A 236 -0.51 3.56 3.66
N MET A 237 -1.82 3.87 3.56
CA MET A 237 -2.80 3.13 2.75
C MET A 237 -3.39 3.97 1.62
N VAL A 238 -2.57 4.86 1.04
CA VAL A 238 -3.00 5.77 -0.06
C VAL A 238 -3.33 5.02 -1.36
N ALA A 239 -2.67 3.88 -1.59
CA ALA A 239 -2.86 3.09 -2.80
C ALA A 239 -2.42 1.63 -2.56
N GLU A 240 -2.98 0.72 -3.35
CA GLU A 240 -2.52 -0.66 -3.43
C GLU A 240 -1.24 -0.78 -4.27
N LEU A 241 -0.33 -1.65 -3.85
CA LEU A 241 0.90 -1.95 -4.62
C LEU A 241 0.51 -2.45 -6.02
N GLY A 242 1.04 -1.79 -7.05
CA GLY A 242 0.78 -2.15 -8.44
C GLY A 242 -0.23 -1.24 -9.15
N GLN A 243 -0.94 -0.39 -8.41
CA GLN A 243 -1.84 0.60 -9.01
C GLN A 243 -1.07 1.65 -9.82
N TYR A 244 -1.71 2.09 -10.91
CA TYR A 244 -1.19 3.17 -11.74
C TYR A 244 -1.41 4.52 -11.05
N VAL A 245 -0.33 5.29 -10.92
CA VAL A 245 -0.34 6.58 -10.22
C VAL A 245 0.38 7.67 -10.99
N HIS A 246 -0.05 8.90 -10.78
CA HIS A 246 0.75 10.09 -11.06
C HIS A 246 1.43 10.54 -9.78
N ALA A 247 2.76 10.54 -9.80
CA ALA A 247 3.58 10.92 -8.67
C ALA A 247 4.07 12.37 -8.83
N ILE A 248 3.80 13.21 -7.84
CA ILE A 248 3.98 14.67 -7.88
C ILE A 248 5.14 15.06 -6.94
N GLY A 249 5.94 16.05 -7.35
CA GLY A 249 6.96 16.66 -6.49
C GLY A 249 8.36 16.74 -7.10
N THR A 250 8.47 17.07 -8.39
CA THR A 250 9.72 17.55 -8.98
C THR A 250 10.12 18.90 -8.38
N ASP A 251 11.41 19.25 -8.42
CA ASP A 251 11.83 20.62 -8.11
C ASP A 251 11.23 21.56 -9.16
N SER A 252 10.68 22.68 -8.69
CA SER A 252 10.07 23.68 -9.55
C SER A 252 11.17 24.42 -10.32
N ASN A 253 11.57 23.86 -11.45
CA ASN A 253 12.30 24.61 -12.45
C ASN A 253 11.25 25.33 -13.31
N ASN A 254 11.50 26.58 -13.72
CA ASN A 254 10.63 27.36 -14.62
C ASN A 254 10.56 26.78 -16.06
N LEU A 255 10.83 25.49 -16.22
CA LEU A 255 10.75 24.74 -17.45
C LEU A 255 9.32 24.22 -17.63
N MET A 256 8.86 24.13 -18.87
CA MET A 256 7.57 23.56 -19.25
C MET A 256 7.54 22.02 -19.14
N GLU A 257 8.20 21.46 -18.13
CA GLU A 257 8.24 20.02 -17.89
C GLU A 257 6.97 19.56 -17.16
N PRO A 258 6.46 18.35 -17.45
CA PRO A 258 5.34 17.77 -16.71
C PRO A 258 5.66 17.71 -15.21
N GLN A 259 4.78 18.29 -14.39
CA GLN A 259 4.94 18.37 -12.93
C GLN A 259 4.57 17.06 -12.22
N SER A 260 3.96 16.12 -12.94
CA SER A 260 3.69 14.75 -12.50
C SER A 260 4.40 13.72 -13.36
N ILE A 261 4.78 12.62 -12.72
CA ILE A 261 5.43 11.47 -13.37
C ILE A 261 4.50 10.27 -13.31
N GLU A 262 4.32 9.61 -14.45
CA GLU A 262 3.62 8.34 -14.54
C GLU A 262 4.42 7.21 -13.88
N ALA A 263 3.81 6.49 -12.95
CA ALA A 263 4.48 5.44 -12.19
C ALA A 263 3.52 4.34 -11.74
N ILE A 264 4.09 3.22 -11.31
CA ILE A 264 3.38 2.18 -10.56
C ILE A 264 3.65 2.38 -9.07
N TYR A 265 2.61 2.39 -8.25
CA TYR A 265 2.73 2.50 -6.81
C TYR A 265 3.39 1.26 -6.20
N ILE A 266 4.30 1.43 -5.24
CA ILE A 266 4.97 0.31 -4.57
C ILE A 266 4.64 0.27 -3.09
N GLU A 267 5.04 1.29 -2.34
CA GLU A 267 4.85 1.32 -0.88
C GLU A 267 5.01 2.76 -0.34
N PRO A 268 4.45 3.07 0.83
CA PRO A 268 4.81 4.29 1.54
C PRO A 268 6.30 4.27 1.93
N THR A 269 6.91 5.45 2.05
CA THR A 269 8.28 5.59 2.51
C THR A 269 8.31 5.47 4.03
N LYS A 270 9.11 4.55 4.56
CA LYS A 270 9.34 4.42 6.00
C LYS A 270 10.30 5.51 6.47
N GLY A 271 9.87 6.33 7.43
CA GLY A 271 10.68 7.40 8.05
C GLY A 271 9.85 8.63 8.42
N GLN A 272 10.50 9.63 9.04
CA GLN A 272 9.82 10.84 9.53
C GLN A 272 9.17 11.71 8.45
N ARG A 273 9.59 11.57 7.18
CA ARG A 273 8.97 12.29 6.06
C ARG A 273 7.98 11.38 5.34
N THR A 274 6.71 11.75 5.42
CA THR A 274 5.63 11.11 4.66
C THR A 274 5.91 11.24 3.16
N GLY A 275 6.03 10.12 2.47
CA GLY A 275 6.23 10.08 1.03
C GLY A 275 5.95 8.68 0.49
N HIS A 276 6.07 8.50 -0.81
CA HIS A 276 5.67 7.28 -1.50
C HIS A 276 6.76 6.82 -2.45
N ARG A 277 7.12 5.55 -2.36
CA ARG A 277 8.01 4.88 -3.29
C ARG A 277 7.20 4.38 -4.47
N VAL A 278 7.62 4.79 -5.67
CA VAL A 278 6.94 4.45 -6.92
C VAL A 278 7.95 4.00 -7.98
N LEU A 279 7.53 3.16 -8.91
CA LEU A 279 8.33 2.69 -10.04
C LEU A 279 7.99 3.52 -11.28
N ASN A 280 8.92 4.37 -11.71
CA ASN A 280 8.73 5.29 -12.83
C ASN A 280 8.55 4.55 -14.16
N LEU A 281 7.49 4.88 -14.93
CA LEU A 281 7.18 4.23 -16.21
C LEU A 281 8.20 4.48 -17.32
N ASN A 282 8.88 5.62 -17.30
CA ASN A 282 9.83 5.97 -18.35
C ASN A 282 11.22 5.40 -18.05
N THR A 283 11.69 5.58 -16.81
CA THR A 283 13.08 5.23 -16.43
C THR A 283 13.22 3.81 -15.88
N LYS A 284 12.11 3.15 -15.50
CA LYS A 284 12.09 1.80 -14.90
C LYS A 284 12.85 1.72 -13.56
N LYS A 285 13.03 2.87 -12.91
CA LYS A 285 13.74 3.04 -11.63
C LYS A 285 12.77 3.39 -10.51
N MET A 286 13.10 2.96 -9.30
CA MET A 286 12.39 3.36 -8.09
C MET A 286 12.73 4.81 -7.76
N ILE A 287 11.70 5.62 -7.50
CA ILE A 287 11.81 7.00 -7.05
C ILE A 287 10.91 7.21 -5.83
N SER A 288 11.21 8.21 -5.01
CA SER A 288 10.33 8.65 -3.92
C SER A 288 9.68 9.99 -4.28
N ARG A 289 8.39 10.13 -3.97
CA ARG A 289 7.59 11.34 -4.21
C ARG A 289 6.69 11.64 -3.03
N PRO A 290 6.49 12.92 -2.65
CA PRO A 290 5.69 13.29 -1.49
C PRO A 290 4.19 13.07 -1.68
N LYS A 291 3.69 13.07 -2.92
CA LYS A 291 2.27 12.88 -3.22
C LYS A 291 2.09 11.96 -4.42
N VAL A 292 1.08 11.10 -4.33
CA VAL A 292 0.63 10.24 -5.43
C VAL A 292 -0.88 10.43 -5.62
N VAL A 293 -1.34 10.24 -6.84
CA VAL A 293 -2.76 10.22 -7.19
C VAL A 293 -3.00 8.97 -8.00
N VAL A 294 -3.96 8.14 -7.58
CA VAL A 294 -4.35 6.92 -8.29
C VAL A 294 -5.18 7.30 -9.52
N LEU A 295 -4.89 6.69 -10.66
CA LEU A 295 -5.67 6.84 -11.88
C LEU A 295 -6.06 5.47 -12.43
N PRO A 296 -7.17 5.39 -13.18
CA PRO A 296 -7.49 4.20 -13.95
C PRO A 296 -6.35 3.82 -14.88
N VAL A 297 -5.96 2.55 -14.84
CA VAL A 297 -4.93 2.00 -15.72
C VAL A 297 -5.43 2.02 -17.18
N THR A 298 -4.53 2.29 -18.13
CA THR A 298 -4.83 2.21 -19.56
C THR A 298 -4.13 1.01 -20.19
N ASP A 299 -4.64 0.51 -21.31
CA ASP A 299 -4.02 -0.61 -22.04
C ASP A 299 -2.56 -0.33 -22.41
N GLN A 300 -2.23 0.93 -22.71
CA GLN A 300 -0.84 1.33 -23.00
C GLN A 300 0.07 1.15 -21.79
N VAL A 301 -0.42 1.43 -20.57
CA VAL A 301 0.34 1.23 -19.33
C VAL A 301 0.52 -0.27 -19.07
N ILE A 302 -0.53 -1.06 -19.25
CA ILE A 302 -0.49 -2.53 -19.11
C ILE A 302 0.57 -3.12 -20.03
N GLN A 303 0.46 -2.85 -21.34
CA GLN A 303 1.42 -3.32 -22.34
C GLN A 303 2.86 -2.91 -22.02
N ARG A 304 3.06 -1.70 -21.49
CA ARG A 304 4.39 -1.21 -21.12
C ARG A 304 4.98 -1.95 -19.94
N VAL A 305 4.19 -2.19 -18.89
CA VAL A 305 4.63 -2.95 -17.70
C VAL A 305 4.97 -4.39 -18.09
N GLU A 306 4.10 -5.03 -18.88
CA GLU A 306 4.31 -6.40 -19.37
C GLU A 306 5.56 -6.49 -20.27
N ALA A 307 5.76 -5.53 -21.17
CA ALA A 307 6.94 -5.48 -22.03
C ALA A 307 8.25 -5.39 -21.23
N TRP A 308 8.27 -4.75 -20.06
CA TRP A 308 9.48 -4.73 -19.22
C TRP A 308 9.77 -6.09 -18.59
N ALA A 309 8.72 -6.82 -18.22
CA ALA A 309 8.86 -8.16 -17.67
C ALA A 309 9.41 -9.11 -18.75
N ALA A 310 8.83 -9.04 -19.96
CA ALA A 310 9.29 -9.78 -21.13
C ALA A 310 10.76 -9.47 -21.48
N ALA A 311 11.16 -8.19 -21.46
CA ALA A 311 12.55 -7.77 -21.70
C ALA A 311 13.56 -8.30 -20.65
N LYS A 312 13.06 -8.81 -19.51
CA LYS A 312 13.86 -9.45 -18.46
C LYS A 312 13.70 -10.98 -18.45
N GLY A 313 13.11 -11.56 -19.50
CA GLY A 313 12.92 -13.00 -19.65
C GLY A 313 11.79 -13.58 -18.82
N VAL A 314 10.91 -12.74 -18.26
CA VAL A 314 9.72 -13.21 -17.55
C VAL A 314 8.58 -13.30 -18.55
N THR A 315 8.19 -14.52 -18.94
CA THR A 315 7.21 -14.77 -20.01
C THR A 315 5.84 -15.23 -19.50
N SER A 316 5.71 -15.60 -18.23
CA SER A 316 4.42 -15.95 -17.61
C SER A 316 4.51 -15.90 -16.09
N MET A 317 3.44 -15.45 -15.42
CA MET A 317 3.22 -15.74 -14.00
C MET A 317 2.91 -17.22 -13.85
N LYS A 318 3.88 -18.00 -13.37
CA LYS A 318 3.69 -19.41 -13.01
C LYS A 318 4.09 -19.53 -11.55
N PHE A 319 3.15 -19.93 -10.70
CA PHE A 319 3.52 -20.40 -9.36
C PHE A 319 4.30 -21.70 -9.55
N PHE A 320 5.50 -21.77 -9.00
CA PHE A 320 6.34 -22.95 -9.06
C PHE A 320 6.36 -23.61 -7.69
N ASP A 321 6.25 -24.93 -7.67
CA ASP A 321 6.65 -25.73 -6.51
C ASP A 321 8.19 -25.90 -6.47
N LYS A 322 8.75 -26.34 -5.34
CA LYS A 322 10.18 -26.59 -5.08
C LYS A 322 10.85 -27.47 -6.17
N LYS A 323 10.08 -28.24 -6.95
CA LYS A 323 10.55 -29.08 -8.07
C LYS A 323 10.53 -28.41 -9.46
N ARG A 324 10.13 -27.13 -9.56
CA ARG A 324 9.93 -26.38 -10.82
C ARG A 324 8.80 -26.91 -11.72
N ASP A 325 7.92 -27.73 -11.17
CA ASP A 325 6.67 -28.09 -11.85
C ASP A 325 5.68 -26.91 -11.77
N LEU A 326 4.83 -26.82 -12.80
CA LEU A 326 3.73 -25.86 -12.82
C LEU A 326 2.80 -26.20 -11.66
N ASP A 327 2.58 -25.26 -10.75
CA ASP A 327 1.48 -25.33 -9.80
C ASP A 327 0.20 -25.06 -10.61
N THR A 328 -0.29 -26.08 -11.32
CA THR A 328 -1.68 -26.11 -11.82
C THR A 328 -2.58 -25.93 -10.61
N PHE A 329 -3.60 -25.07 -10.69
CA PHE A 329 -4.61 -24.86 -9.65
C PHE A 329 -5.00 -26.19 -8.99
N GLN A 330 -4.32 -26.55 -7.92
CA GLN A 330 -4.70 -27.66 -7.08
C GLN A 330 -5.74 -27.07 -6.14
N ASP A 331 -6.99 -27.36 -6.48
CA ASP A 331 -8.14 -27.33 -5.60
C ASP A 331 -7.66 -27.71 -4.19
N GLY A 332 -7.88 -26.81 -3.21
CA GLY A 332 -7.23 -26.76 -1.89
C GLY A 332 -6.47 -28.00 -1.47
N ASN A 333 -5.22 -28.15 -1.90
CA ASN A 333 -4.43 -29.33 -1.56
C ASN A 333 -4.03 -29.28 -0.08
N GLN A 334 -4.86 -29.92 0.73
CA GLN A 334 -4.60 -30.40 2.07
C GLN A 334 -3.27 -31.14 2.06
N ILE A 335 -2.25 -30.55 2.69
CA ILE A 335 -1.02 -31.27 3.00
C ILE A 335 -1.39 -32.23 4.13
N ALA A 336 -1.32 -33.53 3.88
CA ALA A 336 -1.66 -34.55 4.86
C ALA A 336 -0.89 -34.31 6.17
N GLY A 337 -1.61 -34.11 7.28
CA GLY A 337 -1.04 -33.88 8.61
C GLY A 337 -1.02 -32.41 9.07
N VAL A 338 -1.50 -31.46 8.28
CA VAL A 338 -1.75 -30.09 8.73
C VAL A 338 -3.24 -29.93 9.00
N ASP A 339 -3.62 -29.80 10.27
CA ASP A 339 -5.00 -29.54 10.66
C ASP A 339 -5.39 -28.11 10.22
N ASP A 340 -6.23 -28.03 9.19
CA ASP A 340 -6.71 -26.76 8.64
C ASP A 340 -7.74 -26.07 9.56
N THR A 341 -8.26 -26.75 10.60
CA THR A 341 -9.24 -26.17 11.53
C THR A 341 -8.63 -25.05 12.41
N GLU A 342 -7.31 -25.01 12.58
CA GLU A 342 -6.65 -23.95 13.36
C GLU A 342 -6.54 -22.61 12.62
N GLN A 343 -6.77 -22.59 11.31
CA GLN A 343 -6.44 -21.43 10.47
C GLN A 343 -7.58 -20.44 10.23
N GLY A 344 -8.77 -20.65 10.80
CA GLY A 344 -9.88 -19.69 10.71
C GLY A 344 -10.39 -19.39 9.29
N TYR A 345 -9.89 -20.07 8.26
CA TYR A 345 -10.20 -19.75 6.86
C TYR A 345 -11.66 -20.00 6.48
N LEU A 346 -12.33 -20.95 7.12
CA LEU A 346 -13.76 -21.20 6.92
C LEU A 346 -14.65 -20.19 7.67
N GLU A 347 -14.21 -19.68 8.82
CA GLU A 347 -14.95 -18.68 9.61
C GLU A 347 -14.76 -17.25 9.04
N GLU A 348 -13.59 -16.89 8.50
CA GLU A 348 -13.35 -15.56 7.92
C GLU A 348 -14.09 -15.30 6.59
N ALA A 349 -14.41 -16.35 5.82
CA ALA A 349 -15.11 -16.23 4.53
C ALA A 349 -16.64 -16.34 4.66
N PHE A 350 -17.11 -16.96 5.73
CA PHE A 350 -18.52 -17.12 6.07
C PHE A 350 -18.63 -16.95 7.58
N ASP A 351 -18.87 -15.71 8.00
CA ASP A 351 -19.28 -15.45 9.37
C ASP A 351 -20.63 -16.15 9.59
N GLN A 352 -20.62 -17.28 10.31
CA GLN A 352 -21.83 -18.06 10.58
C GLN A 352 -22.77 -17.33 11.55
N ASP A 353 -22.27 -16.30 12.23
CA ASP A 353 -23.00 -15.44 13.15
C ASP A 353 -23.48 -14.14 12.48
N TYR A 354 -23.29 -13.99 11.16
CA TYR A 354 -23.92 -12.91 10.38
C TYR A 354 -25.42 -13.16 10.27
N GLU A 355 -26.17 -12.70 11.28
CA GLU A 355 -27.58 -12.39 11.10
C GLU A 355 -27.65 -11.07 10.32
N PRO A 356 -28.21 -11.05 9.08
CA PRO A 356 -28.53 -9.78 8.45
C PRO A 356 -29.47 -9.05 9.40
N GLU A 357 -29.08 -7.86 9.86
CA GLU A 357 -30.02 -6.96 10.53
C GLU A 357 -31.22 -6.83 9.60
N GLU A 358 -32.39 -7.34 10.02
CA GLU A 358 -33.63 -6.96 9.36
C GLU A 358 -33.65 -5.44 9.40
N GLU A 359 -33.79 -4.81 8.23
CA GLU A 359 -33.99 -3.37 8.12
C GLU A 359 -35.20 -3.01 8.97
N ASP A 360 -34.95 -2.62 10.23
CA ASP A 360 -35.90 -1.90 11.05
C ASP A 360 -36.27 -0.68 10.19
N GLU A 361 -37.49 -0.67 9.65
CA GLU A 361 -38.11 0.48 8.97
C GLU A 361 -38.34 1.64 9.97
N ARG A 362 -37.28 2.07 10.65
CA ARG A 362 -37.21 3.35 11.35
C ARG A 362 -36.32 4.26 10.54
N ASP A 363 -36.90 4.61 9.40
CA ASP A 363 -36.66 5.82 8.64
C ASP A 363 -36.60 7.02 9.62
N PHE A 364 -35.42 7.31 10.14
CA PHE A 364 -35.17 8.59 10.80
C PHE A 364 -35.23 9.63 9.71
N ASN A 365 -36.43 10.15 9.50
CA ASN A 365 -36.73 11.36 8.75
C ASN A 365 -35.64 12.42 8.97
N LEU A 366 -34.69 12.48 8.03
CA LEU A 366 -33.91 13.69 7.73
C LEU A 366 -34.68 14.59 6.74
N ARG A 367 -36.02 14.47 6.71
CA ARG A 367 -36.94 15.45 6.15
C ARG A 367 -37.49 16.29 7.31
N GLY A 368 -36.83 17.40 7.64
CA GLY A 368 -37.40 18.35 8.61
C GLY A 368 -36.48 19.35 9.32
N GLN A 369 -35.25 19.63 8.86
CA GLN A 369 -34.46 20.73 9.42
C GLN A 369 -33.71 21.53 8.34
N PHE A 370 -34.46 22.23 7.48
CA PHE A 370 -34.01 23.45 6.82
C PHE A 370 -35.23 24.32 6.48
N ASP A 371 -36.02 24.65 7.50
CA ASP A 371 -36.81 25.88 7.48
C ASP A 371 -36.13 26.84 8.46
N ASP A 372 -35.90 28.08 7.99
CA ASP A 372 -35.33 29.26 8.67
C ASP A 372 -33.80 29.41 8.72
N ILE A 373 -33.21 29.79 7.57
CA ILE A 373 -32.03 30.67 7.59
C ILE A 373 -32.55 32.08 7.91
N ASP A 374 -32.33 32.52 9.15
CA ASP A 374 -32.49 33.92 9.58
C ASP A 374 -31.64 34.84 8.69
N ASP A 375 -32.29 35.83 8.08
CA ASP A 375 -31.74 36.85 7.19
C ASP A 375 -30.55 37.63 7.81
N SER A 376 -30.37 37.56 9.13
CA SER A 376 -29.22 38.11 9.86
C SER A 376 -27.86 37.51 9.44
N LYS A 377 -27.78 36.19 9.17
CA LYS A 377 -26.51 35.52 8.81
C LYS A 377 -26.05 35.75 7.36
N ARG A 378 -26.93 36.26 6.50
CA ARG A 378 -26.59 36.62 5.11
C ARG A 378 -25.79 37.92 5.03
N ASN A 379 -25.98 38.84 5.98
CA ASN A 379 -25.29 40.13 5.99
C ASN A 379 -23.86 40.06 6.56
N GLU A 380 -23.56 39.11 7.47
CA GLU A 380 -22.18 38.90 7.94
C GLU A 380 -21.25 38.37 6.84
N LEU A 381 -21.75 37.54 5.92
CA LEU A 381 -20.98 36.99 4.79
C LEU A 381 -20.75 38.00 3.64
N LEU A 382 -21.51 39.11 3.62
CA LEU A 382 -21.33 40.19 2.64
C LEU A 382 -20.33 41.25 3.13
N ALA A 383 -20.17 41.44 4.45
CA ALA A 383 -19.24 42.42 5.02
C ALA A 383 -17.76 42.02 4.86
N ASP A 384 -17.45 40.72 4.77
CA ASP A 384 -16.08 40.23 4.54
C ASP A 384 -15.65 40.29 3.06
N ALA A 385 -16.57 40.55 2.14
CA ALA A 385 -16.28 40.65 0.70
C ALA A 385 -16.00 42.09 0.23
N ASP A 386 -16.34 43.11 1.02
CA ASP A 386 -16.13 44.53 0.66
C ASP A 386 -14.77 45.09 1.12
N ASN A 387 -14.02 44.39 1.99
CA ASN A 387 -12.72 44.88 2.50
C ASN A 387 -11.50 44.62 1.58
N ASP A 388 -11.67 43.95 0.44
CA ASP A 388 -10.58 43.62 -0.49
C ASP A 388 -10.61 44.44 -1.82
N VAL A 389 -11.41 45.51 -1.90
CA VAL A 389 -11.57 46.29 -3.15
C VAL A 389 -10.82 47.64 -3.17
N ASP A 390 -10.23 48.10 -2.06
CA ASP A 390 -9.72 49.48 -1.96
C ASP A 390 -8.28 49.75 -2.44
N ASP A 391 -7.59 48.81 -3.10
CA ASP A 391 -6.21 49.05 -3.58
C ASP A 391 -5.97 48.65 -5.06
N MET A 392 -6.70 49.30 -5.98
CA MET A 392 -6.34 49.31 -7.41
C MET A 392 -6.19 50.74 -7.94
N PRO A 393 -4.99 51.17 -8.39
CA PRO A 393 -4.80 52.50 -8.95
C PRO A 393 -5.46 52.62 -10.33
N GLU A 394 -6.19 53.73 -10.54
CA GLU A 394 -6.88 54.08 -11.78
C GLU A 394 -5.93 54.10 -13.00
N LEU A 395 -6.17 53.20 -13.96
CA LEU A 395 -5.53 53.23 -15.27
C LEU A 395 -6.29 54.19 -16.20
N THR A 396 -5.79 55.42 -16.30
CA THR A 396 -6.28 56.41 -17.26
C THR A 396 -5.91 55.99 -18.69
N VAL A 397 -6.91 55.67 -19.50
CA VAL A 397 -6.76 55.39 -20.93
C VAL A 397 -6.47 56.69 -21.68
N ARG A 398 -5.32 56.78 -22.35
CA ARG A 398 -5.06 57.79 -23.39
C ARG A 398 -4.97 57.12 -24.75
N PHE A 399 -5.91 57.46 -25.62
CA PHE A 399 -5.83 57.17 -27.05
C PHE A 399 -4.84 58.13 -27.71
N GLN A 400 -3.87 57.57 -28.44
CA GLN A 400 -3.24 58.18 -29.61
C GLN A 400 -3.12 57.13 -30.71
#